data_AF-A0A368H6S9-F1
#
_entry.id   AF-A0A368H6S9-F1
#
_cell.length_a   1.000
_cell.length_b   1.000
_cell.length_c   1.000
_cell.angle_alpha   90.00
_cell.angle_beta   90.00
_cell.angle_gamma   90.00
#
_symmetry.space_group_name_H-M   'P 1'
#
loop_
_entity.id
_entity.type
_entity.pdbx_description
1 polymer ?
#
loop_
_entity_poly.entity_id
_entity_poly.type
_entity_poly.pdbx_seq_one_letter_code
_entity_poly.pdbx_strand_id
1 'polypeptide(L)'
;MSERNEKVKLTSAPLKIIQNKDLRSIEFDPTFMHNANASTIIVRGNRNLDASVITKLKRNFPWYAIDLQEYGECGIPHPFKTFNDLQGCTNAYGLLFVRGTRHVRRSPSVKISVKGCLVIENTELTNVDFLDDITNFTLVEDMCNHGM
;
A
#
# COMPACT_ATOMS: atom_id res chain seq x y z
N MET A 1 -31.55 10.36 25.89
CA MET A 1 -30.10 10.20 25.68
C MET A 1 -29.90 9.27 24.50
N SER A 2 -29.50 9.81 23.35
CA SER A 2 -29.12 9.03 22.18
C SER A 2 -27.63 9.31 21.98
N GLU A 3 -26.80 8.34 22.36
CA GLU A 3 -25.38 8.33 22.03
C GLU A 3 -25.28 8.14 20.52
N ARG A 4 -24.97 9.23 19.82
CA ARG A 4 -24.56 9.15 18.42
C ARG A 4 -23.20 8.47 18.44
N ASN A 5 -23.15 7.25 17.92
CA ASN A 5 -21.92 6.62 17.45
C ASN A 5 -21.35 7.50 16.33
N GLU A 6 -20.54 8.47 16.73
CA GLU A 6 -19.69 9.23 15.83
C GLU A 6 -18.71 8.21 15.24
N LYS A 7 -18.98 7.78 14.01
CA LYS A 7 -17.99 7.06 13.20
C LYS A 7 -16.75 7.94 13.17
N VAL A 8 -15.74 7.56 13.94
CA VAL A 8 -14.42 8.18 13.90
C VAL A 8 -14.00 8.17 12.44
N LYS A 9 -13.94 9.36 11.85
CA LYS A 9 -13.39 9.57 10.51
C LYS A 9 -11.92 9.17 10.62
N LEU A 10 -11.54 8.03 10.04
CA LEU A 10 -10.16 7.56 10.01
C LEU A 10 -9.32 8.62 9.29
N THR A 11 -8.71 9.49 10.08
CA THR A 11 -7.67 10.41 9.62
C THR A 11 -6.49 9.54 9.21
N SER A 12 -6.06 9.67 7.96
CA SER A 12 -4.86 9.03 7.42
C SER A 12 -3.72 9.00 8.44
N ALA A 13 -3.04 7.85 8.56
CA ALA A 13 -1.88 7.70 9.45
C ALA A 13 -0.94 8.93 9.38
N PRO A 14 -0.61 9.56 10.53
CA PRO A 14 0.31 10.70 10.61
C PRO A 14 1.67 10.49 9.93
N LEU A 15 2.19 9.26 9.91
CA LEU A 15 3.44 8.92 9.23
C LEU A 15 3.24 7.77 8.24
N LYS A 16 3.65 8.00 6.98
CA LYS A 16 3.63 6.98 5.91
C LYS A 16 5.03 6.85 5.31
N ILE A 17 5.64 5.69 5.46
CA ILE A 17 6.91 5.30 4.82
C ILE A 17 6.56 4.27 3.75
N ILE A 18 6.29 4.75 2.54
CA ILE A 18 5.77 3.91 1.47
C ILE A 18 6.58 4.03 0.19
N GLN A 19 6.67 2.92 -0.56
CA GLN A 19 7.29 2.84 -1.88
C GLN A 19 8.78 3.24 -1.95
N ASN A 20 9.52 3.14 -0.85
CA ASN A 20 10.97 3.40 -0.86
C ASN A 20 11.69 2.13 -1.27
N LYS A 21 11.94 1.96 -2.58
CA LYS A 21 12.56 0.76 -3.16
C LYS A 21 13.88 0.40 -2.48
N ASP A 22 14.71 1.38 -2.16
CA ASP A 22 16.07 1.17 -1.65
C ASP A 22 16.17 1.18 -0.12
N LEU A 23 15.06 1.41 0.57
CA LEU A 23 15.01 1.40 2.03
C LEU A 23 15.23 -0.03 2.55
N ARG A 24 16.32 -0.22 3.29
CA ARG A 24 16.71 -1.53 3.86
C ARG A 24 16.46 -1.64 5.36
N SER A 25 16.52 -0.50 6.05
CA SER A 25 16.38 -0.44 7.50
C SER A 25 15.61 0.81 7.92
N ILE A 26 14.87 0.68 9.02
CA ILE A 26 14.20 1.76 9.73
C ILE A 26 14.24 1.46 11.21
N GLU A 27 14.36 2.51 12.01
CA GLU A 27 14.25 2.43 13.47
C GLU A 27 13.32 3.55 13.93
N PHE A 28 12.51 3.24 14.93
CA PHE A 28 11.65 4.22 15.59
C PHE A 28 12.08 4.35 17.04
N ASP A 29 12.02 5.58 17.55
CA ASP A 29 12.23 5.83 18.97
C ASP A 29 11.18 5.04 19.80
N PRO A 30 11.60 4.23 20.80
CA PRO A 30 10.67 3.42 21.57
C PRO A 30 9.64 4.25 22.35
N THR A 31 10.01 5.43 22.84
CA THR A 31 9.11 6.31 23.59
C THR A 31 8.04 6.90 22.67
N PHE A 32 8.42 7.33 21.47
CA PHE A 32 7.48 7.74 20.43
C PHE A 32 6.47 6.63 20.12
N MET A 33 6.95 5.40 19.91
CA MET A 33 6.09 4.26 19.56
C MET A 33 5.17 3.80 20.69
N HIS A 34 5.62 3.90 21.94
CA HIS A 34 4.79 3.55 23.10
C HIS A 34 3.61 4.51 23.28
N ASN A 35 3.82 5.79 22.94
CA ASN A 35 2.82 6.85 23.04
C ASN A 35 1.98 7.01 21.77
N ALA A 36 2.26 6.23 20.72
CA ALA A 36 1.57 6.31 19.44
C ALA A 36 0.15 5.75 19.55
N ASN A 37 -0.82 6.49 19.02
CA ASN A 37 -2.19 6.01 18.86
C ASN A 37 -2.25 4.87 17.83
N ALA A 38 -3.39 4.18 17.78
CA ALA A 38 -3.63 3.19 16.73
C ALA A 38 -3.46 3.80 15.33
N SER A 39 -2.85 3.02 14.43
CA SER A 39 -2.58 3.35 13.03
C SER A 39 -1.78 4.64 12.84
N THR A 40 -0.89 4.98 13.78
CA THR A 40 -0.05 6.18 13.69
C THR A 40 0.94 6.09 12.52
N ILE A 41 1.45 4.87 12.26
CA ILE A 41 2.51 4.63 11.27
C ILE A 41 2.08 3.57 10.27
N ILE A 42 2.31 3.85 8.99
CA ILE A 42 2.22 2.89 7.90
C ILE A 42 3.60 2.72 7.28
N VAL A 43 4.09 1.49 7.22
CA VAL A 43 5.32 1.11 6.50
C VAL A 43 4.98 0.02 5.51
N ARG A 44 4.81 0.39 4.24
CA ARG A 44 4.26 -0.50 3.21
C ARG A 44 4.92 -0.32 1.83
N GLY A 45 5.07 -1.39 1.06
CA GLY A 45 5.59 -1.35 -0.30
C GLY A 45 7.08 -1.01 -0.43
N ASN A 46 7.88 -1.16 0.62
CA ASN A 46 9.32 -0.94 0.58
C ASN A 46 10.05 -2.25 0.25
N ARG A 47 10.30 -2.49 -1.04
CA ARG A 47 10.74 -3.80 -1.58
C ARG A 47 11.96 -4.40 -0.86
N ASN A 48 12.95 -3.57 -0.55
CA ASN A 48 14.22 -4.04 0.01
C ASN A 48 14.29 -3.91 1.54
N LEU A 49 13.18 -3.64 2.23
CA LEU A 49 13.16 -3.57 3.69
C LEU A 49 13.45 -4.95 4.27
N ASP A 50 14.49 -5.04 5.09
CA ASP A 50 15.01 -6.32 5.56
C ASP A 50 13.97 -7.07 6.42
N ALA A 51 13.85 -8.38 6.19
CA ALA A 51 12.93 -9.25 6.93
C ALA A 51 13.19 -9.22 8.45
N SER A 52 14.45 -9.09 8.85
CA SER A 52 14.87 -8.97 10.26
C SER A 52 14.38 -7.67 10.89
N VAL A 53 14.41 -6.56 10.14
CA VAL A 53 13.88 -5.25 10.57
C VAL A 53 12.37 -5.33 10.72
N ILE A 54 11.65 -5.88 9.73
CA ILE A 54 10.20 -6.10 9.82
C ILE A 54 9.86 -6.93 11.07
N THR A 55 10.58 -8.02 11.30
CA THR A 55 10.37 -8.90 12.46
C THR A 55 10.65 -8.18 13.79
N LYS A 56 11.72 -7.37 13.86
CA LYS A 56 12.05 -6.56 15.04
C LYS A 56 10.92 -5.58 15.35
N LEU A 57 10.38 -4.88 14.35
CA LEU A 57 9.27 -3.95 14.52
C LEU A 57 7.99 -4.65 14.99
N LYS A 58 7.63 -5.80 14.40
CA LYS A 58 6.46 -6.61 14.81
C LYS A 58 6.55 -7.06 16.27
N ARG A 59 7.76 -7.35 16.77
CA ARG A 59 7.98 -7.80 18.16
C ARG A 59 7.95 -6.65 19.15
N ASN A 60 8.50 -5.50 18.77
CA ASN A 60 8.72 -4.39 19.69
C ASN A 60 7.51 -3.47 19.82
N PHE A 61 6.61 -3.45 18.84
CA PHE A 61 5.51 -2.49 18.79
C PHE A 61 4.15 -3.17 18.71
N PRO A 62 3.11 -2.62 19.39
CA PRO A 62 1.77 -3.17 19.31
C PRO A 62 1.26 -3.18 17.87
N TRP A 63 0.60 -4.28 17.48
CA TRP A 63 0.08 -4.47 16.13
C TRP A 63 -0.90 -3.38 15.69
N TYR A 64 -1.59 -2.74 16.64
CA TYR A 64 -2.53 -1.66 16.34
C TYR A 64 -1.84 -0.32 16.09
N ALA A 65 -0.61 -0.10 16.57
CA ALA A 65 0.09 1.18 16.43
C ALA A 65 0.77 1.34 15.05
N ILE A 66 1.14 0.23 14.43
CA ILE A 66 1.88 0.20 13.16
C ILE A 66 1.26 -0.77 12.15
N ASP A 67 0.95 -0.26 10.96
CA ASP A 67 0.59 -1.07 9.79
C ASP A 67 1.85 -1.38 8.99
N LEU A 68 2.33 -2.62 9.10
CA LEU A 68 3.65 -3.02 8.58
C LEU A 68 3.56 -4.08 7.48
N GLN A 69 4.35 -3.90 6.42
CA GLN A 69 4.50 -4.83 5.31
C GLN A 69 4.96 -6.24 5.68
N GLU A 70 4.68 -7.17 4.77
CA GLU A 70 5.43 -8.42 4.68
C GLU A 70 6.73 -8.22 3.88
N TYR A 71 7.68 -9.13 4.08
CA TYR A 71 8.93 -9.13 3.31
C TYR A 71 8.63 -9.34 1.81
N GLY A 72 9.28 -8.54 0.95
CA GLY A 72 9.08 -8.58 -0.49
C GLY A 72 7.83 -7.83 -1.01
N GLU A 73 7.08 -7.13 -0.15
CA GLU A 73 5.98 -6.25 -0.57
C GLU A 73 6.52 -5.05 -1.35
N CYS A 74 5.90 -4.75 -2.48
CA CYS A 74 6.28 -3.65 -3.36
C CYS A 74 5.22 -2.55 -3.42
N GLY A 75 5.66 -1.31 -3.58
CA GLY A 75 4.79 -0.19 -3.92
C GLY A 75 4.25 -0.33 -5.34
N ILE A 76 2.97 -0.07 -5.56
CA ILE A 76 2.42 0.03 -6.91
C ILE A 76 3.10 1.23 -7.61
N PRO A 77 3.75 1.04 -8.77
CA PRO A 77 4.50 2.09 -9.43
C PRO A 77 3.57 3.21 -9.91
N HIS A 78 4.06 4.45 -9.79
CA HIS A 78 3.39 5.63 -10.30
C HIS A 78 4.32 6.37 -11.28
N PRO A 79 3.91 6.61 -12.55
CA PRO A 79 2.64 6.19 -13.15
C PRO A 79 2.57 4.67 -13.40
N PHE A 80 1.38 4.09 -13.27
CA PHE A 80 1.17 2.68 -13.56
C PHE A 80 1.11 2.42 -15.08
N LYS A 81 1.93 1.48 -15.57
CA LYS A 81 1.96 1.09 -17.00
C LYS A 81 1.80 -0.41 -17.21
N THR A 82 2.30 -1.23 -16.29
CA THR A 82 2.29 -2.68 -16.37
C THR A 82 2.68 -3.31 -15.03
N PHE A 83 2.25 -4.54 -14.78
CA PHE A 83 2.67 -5.33 -13.62
C PHE A 83 4.12 -5.86 -13.72
N ASN A 84 4.79 -5.75 -14.88
CA ASN A 84 6.19 -6.18 -15.01
C ASN A 84 7.13 -5.44 -14.05
N ASP A 85 6.82 -4.20 -13.69
CA ASP A 85 7.62 -3.41 -12.73
C ASP A 85 7.60 -4.02 -11.30
N LEU A 86 6.65 -4.91 -11.04
CA LEU A 86 6.48 -5.65 -9.79
C LEU A 86 7.04 -7.08 -9.87
N GLN A 87 7.86 -7.38 -10.87
CA GLN A 87 8.51 -8.67 -10.99
C GLN A 87 9.38 -8.98 -9.76
N GLY A 88 9.15 -10.15 -9.16
CA GLY A 88 9.83 -10.63 -7.96
C GLY A 88 9.26 -10.11 -6.64
N CYS A 89 8.15 -9.36 -6.67
CA CYS A 89 7.43 -8.94 -5.48
C CYS A 89 6.46 -10.03 -5.01
N THR A 90 6.25 -10.17 -3.70
CA THR A 90 5.31 -11.15 -3.12
C THR A 90 3.86 -10.65 -3.19
N ASN A 91 3.67 -9.35 -2.94
CA ASN A 91 2.42 -8.63 -3.07
C ASN A 91 2.69 -7.15 -3.36
N ALA A 92 1.64 -6.41 -3.68
CA ALA A 92 1.70 -5.00 -4.01
C ALA A 92 0.82 -4.18 -3.06
N TYR A 93 1.31 -3.00 -2.69
CA TYR A 93 0.58 -2.04 -1.87
C TYR A 93 0.54 -0.66 -2.51
N GLY A 94 -0.63 -0.01 -2.48
CA GLY A 94 -0.77 1.39 -2.83
C GLY A 94 -1.92 1.70 -3.78
N LEU A 95 -1.85 2.88 -4.39
CA LEU A 95 -2.81 3.34 -5.38
C LEU A 95 -2.36 2.92 -6.78
N LEU A 96 -3.15 2.06 -7.42
CA LEU A 96 -3.08 1.83 -8.87
C LEU A 96 -3.89 2.94 -9.54
N PHE A 97 -3.19 3.96 -10.03
CA PHE A 97 -3.80 5.11 -10.71
C PHE A 97 -3.48 5.08 -12.19
N VAL A 98 -4.52 5.03 -13.02
CA VAL A 98 -4.43 5.07 -14.49
C VAL A 98 -5.23 6.26 -15.00
N ARG A 99 -4.53 7.22 -15.62
CA ARG A 99 -5.13 8.43 -16.17
C ARG A 99 -4.46 8.86 -17.47
N GLY A 100 -5.25 9.37 -18.42
CA GLY A 100 -4.74 10.00 -19.65
C GLY A 100 -4.01 9.07 -20.62
N THR A 101 -4.15 7.75 -20.46
CA THR A 101 -3.51 6.76 -21.34
C THR A 101 -4.54 6.06 -22.23
N ARG A 102 -4.07 5.60 -23.40
CA ARG A 102 -4.82 4.75 -24.34
C ARG A 102 -4.50 3.27 -24.19
N HIS A 103 -3.45 2.93 -23.43
CA HIS A 103 -2.99 1.56 -23.30
C HIS A 103 -2.27 1.31 -21.97
N VAL A 104 -2.56 0.16 -21.36
CA VAL A 104 -1.85 -0.42 -20.22
C VAL A 104 -1.51 -1.85 -20.62
N ARG A 105 -0.25 -2.25 -20.45
CA ARG A 105 0.22 -3.56 -20.92
C ARG A 105 0.00 -4.63 -19.85
N ARG A 106 -0.60 -5.75 -20.25
CA ARG A 106 -0.57 -6.99 -19.46
C ARG A 106 0.86 -7.41 -19.14
N SER A 107 1.02 -8.07 -18.01
CA SER A 107 2.21 -8.82 -17.68
C SER A 107 2.00 -10.30 -17.99
N PRO A 108 2.77 -10.91 -18.91
CA PRO A 108 2.65 -12.34 -19.18
C PRO A 108 3.19 -13.20 -18.03
N SER A 109 4.02 -12.64 -17.13
CA SER A 109 4.76 -13.39 -16.11
C SER A 109 4.47 -12.97 -14.67
N VAL A 110 3.82 -11.83 -14.44
CA VAL A 110 3.49 -11.34 -13.10
C VAL A 110 2.02 -11.50 -12.83
N LYS A 111 1.72 -12.30 -11.80
CA LYS A 111 0.42 -12.45 -11.18
C LYS A 111 0.55 -12.08 -9.71
N ILE A 112 -0.14 -11.05 -9.24
CA ILE A 112 0.16 -10.43 -7.94
C ILE A 112 -1.09 -10.10 -7.14
N SER A 113 -1.02 -10.24 -5.82
CA SER A 113 -2.06 -9.76 -4.92
C SER A 113 -1.85 -8.28 -4.61
N VAL A 114 -2.92 -7.50 -4.69
CA VAL A 114 -2.90 -6.04 -4.52
C VAL A 114 -3.69 -5.65 -3.28
N LYS A 115 -3.09 -4.88 -2.38
CA LYS A 115 -3.75 -4.23 -1.25
C LYS A 115 -3.70 -2.71 -1.44
N GLY A 116 -4.85 -2.06 -1.60
CA GLY A 116 -4.86 -0.60 -1.80
C GLY A 116 -6.11 -0.11 -2.50
N CYS A 117 -5.92 0.78 -3.48
CA CYS A 117 -7.00 1.37 -4.25
C CYS A 117 -6.71 1.28 -5.75
N LEU A 118 -7.74 1.07 -6.57
CA LEU A 118 -7.66 1.11 -8.03
C LEU A 118 -8.51 2.28 -8.52
N VAL A 119 -7.93 3.15 -9.32
CA VAL A 119 -8.61 4.29 -9.93
C VAL A 119 -8.20 4.37 -11.39
N ILE A 120 -9.20 4.23 -12.27
CA ILE A 120 -9.05 4.35 -13.72
C ILE A 120 -10.00 5.46 -14.15
N GLU A 121 -9.46 6.62 -14.51
CA GLU A 121 -10.26 7.79 -14.85
C GLU A 121 -9.68 8.55 -16.03
N ASN A 122 -10.53 9.22 -16.81
CA ASN A 122 -10.10 10.07 -17.93
C ASN A 122 -9.10 9.34 -18.86
N THR A 123 -9.46 8.13 -19.28
CA THR A 123 -8.64 7.29 -20.17
C THR A 123 -9.33 7.07 -21.51
N GLU A 124 -8.58 6.70 -22.54
CA GLU A 124 -9.13 6.20 -23.81
C GLU A 124 -9.03 4.67 -23.90
N LEU A 125 -8.91 3.99 -22.75
CA LEU A 125 -8.82 2.53 -22.72
C LEU A 125 -10.14 1.93 -23.23
N THR A 126 -10.02 1.05 -24.21
CA THR A 126 -11.14 0.21 -24.69
C THR A 126 -11.20 -1.14 -23.99
N ASN A 127 -10.17 -1.48 -23.19
CA ASN A 127 -10.04 -2.73 -22.44
C ASN A 127 -9.21 -2.51 -21.17
N VAL A 128 -9.52 -3.28 -20.11
CA VAL A 128 -8.83 -3.29 -18.81
C VAL A 128 -8.34 -4.70 -18.42
N ASP A 129 -8.09 -5.57 -19.39
CA ASP A 129 -7.63 -6.96 -19.20
C ASP A 129 -6.30 -7.11 -18.43
N PHE A 130 -5.52 -6.04 -18.29
CA PHE A 130 -4.38 -6.01 -17.37
C PHE A 130 -4.79 -6.26 -15.91
N LEU A 131 -6.05 -6.04 -15.54
CA LEU A 131 -6.56 -6.36 -14.21
C LEU A 131 -6.62 -7.87 -13.94
N ASP A 132 -6.67 -8.72 -14.97
CA ASP A 132 -6.54 -10.17 -14.83
C ASP A 132 -5.18 -10.60 -14.22
N ASP A 133 -4.21 -9.69 -14.17
CA ASP A 133 -2.90 -9.93 -13.55
C ASP A 133 -2.95 -9.77 -12.02
N ILE A 134 -4.08 -9.28 -11.49
CA ILE A 134 -4.37 -9.23 -10.06
C ILE A 134 -4.99 -10.56 -9.62
N THR A 135 -4.31 -11.29 -8.73
CA THR A 135 -4.81 -12.59 -8.23
C THR A 135 -5.77 -12.45 -7.06
N ASN A 136 -5.55 -11.45 -6.21
CA ASN A 136 -6.41 -11.09 -5.09
C ASN A 136 -6.38 -9.58 -4.91
N PHE A 137 -7.51 -9.01 -4.48
CA PHE A 137 -7.61 -7.60 -4.18
C PHE A 137 -8.17 -7.35 -2.78
N THR A 138 -7.50 -6.48 -2.03
CA THR A 138 -7.95 -5.99 -0.72
C THR A 138 -8.03 -4.47 -0.75
N LEU A 139 -9.24 -3.93 -0.53
CA LEU A 139 -9.47 -2.48 -0.49
C LEU A 139 -8.83 -1.85 0.76
N VAL A 140 -8.18 -0.71 0.57
CA VAL A 140 -7.79 0.23 1.63
C VAL A 140 -8.58 1.51 1.40
N GLU A 141 -9.72 1.67 2.09
CA GLU A 141 -10.69 2.75 1.85
C GLU A 141 -10.05 4.14 1.90
N ASP A 142 -9.15 4.38 2.86
CA ASP A 142 -8.45 5.66 3.02
C ASP A 142 -7.58 6.05 1.82
N MET A 143 -7.19 5.10 0.98
CA MET A 143 -6.46 5.38 -0.26
C MET A 143 -7.37 5.75 -1.42
N CYS A 144 -8.64 5.35 -1.38
CA CYS A 144 -9.64 5.71 -2.39
C CYS A 144 -10.35 7.02 -2.09
N ASN A 145 -10.17 7.57 -0.88
CA ASN A 145 -10.65 8.89 -0.50
C ASN A 145 -9.79 9.99 -1.15
N HIS A 146 -9.75 10.01 -2.47
CA HIS A 146 -9.36 11.19 -3.21
C HIS A 146 -10.55 12.15 -3.17
N GLY A 147 -10.44 13.15 -2.29
CA GLY A 147 -11.22 14.36 -2.48
C GLY A 147 -10.98 14.87 -3.90
N MET A 148 -12.06 15.00 -4.66
CA MET A 148 -12.17 16.09 -5.62
C MET A 148 -12.04 17.42 -4.90
#